data_AF-A0A811LBE5-F1
#
_entry.id   AF-A0A811LBE5-F1
#
_cell.length_a   1.000
_cell.length_b   1.000
_cell.length_c   1.000
_cell.angle_alpha   90.00
_cell.angle_beta   90.00
_cell.angle_gamma   90.00
#
_symmetry.space_group_name_H-M   'P 1'
#
loop_
_entity.id
_entity.type
_entity.pdbx_description
1 polymer ?
#
loop_
_entity_poly.entity_id
_entity_poly.type
_entity_poly.pdbx_seq_one_letter_code
_entity_poly.pdbx_strand_id
1 'polypeptide(L)'
;MSVRLLWIWVLVESGLSQVLIKNIVFDDVQLSKIVFFDNTTLYDDVTFLDQTVQNLTLKSDQQDVVNATESPEIPEALFLDLLLIADLSMYYKFSELYPYNSNSAYFALQDYLRVIFDQIYSIYYRLIFFEKTRIFLRLAGTLPIFRVDDCPLQRISNANYSDTNETTHISLIPDFSSVDALDSVHTIHDWLQEHKAVLPKYDHAIVFTRRDLMSQNNESATQGMAYVRAMCRGEDSVSVVEDVGGLTTVAIAAHEMAHSLGSFHDGAGNSSICGPALNFLMAPQTSGNELNQNFGNSFLLSECSLEHIEDFLKSSESDCLKKNIARARPDVTSKRRTKKAGEIFDRTMQCRIAFGNSYGKCSRNDFSYWKVDPCRRLWCQNRKKPRYSTCETKAFLPVMDGTACGIGKWCLRGDCIKNENYMTEECIDLREDYCRRFKQGDQRRYCVAKSIKGICCRTCQHYDPDVKKISKLRSKEVTRRLIIKTDL
;
A
#
# COMPACT_ATOMS: atom_id res chain seq x y z
N MET A 1 -41.33 -17.72 7.47
CA MET A 1 -40.44 -17.62 8.64
C MET A 1 -40.84 -18.66 9.65
N SER A 2 -40.00 -19.66 9.88
CA SER A 2 -40.26 -20.69 10.90
C SER A 2 -40.31 -20.05 12.30
N VAL A 3 -41.17 -20.57 13.17
CA VAL A 3 -41.30 -20.21 14.60
C VAL A 3 -39.94 -20.18 15.32
N ARG A 4 -38.93 -20.90 14.80
CA ARG A 4 -37.53 -20.92 15.28
C ARG A 4 -36.79 -19.58 15.13
N LEU A 5 -37.04 -18.80 14.08
CA LEU A 5 -36.37 -17.51 13.85
C LEU A 5 -36.89 -16.40 14.78
N LEU A 6 -38.15 -16.51 15.22
CA LEU A 6 -38.78 -15.56 16.14
C LEU A 6 -38.15 -15.62 17.55
N TRP A 7 -37.64 -16.78 17.96
CA TRP A 7 -36.98 -16.96 19.26
C TRP A 7 -35.56 -16.38 19.30
N ILE A 8 -34.83 -16.47 18.18
CA ILE A 8 -33.50 -15.85 18.04
C ILE A 8 -33.63 -14.32 18.12
N TRP A 9 -34.68 -13.75 17.54
CA TRP A 9 -35.00 -12.33 17.63
C TRP A 9 -35.20 -11.84 19.09
N VAL A 10 -35.94 -12.58 19.93
CA VAL A 10 -36.16 -12.24 21.35
C VAL A 10 -34.88 -12.32 22.19
N LEU A 11 -33.97 -13.24 21.87
CA LEU A 11 -32.70 -13.40 22.60
C LEU A 11 -31.65 -12.34 22.23
N VAL A 12 -31.66 -11.84 20.98
CA VAL A 12 -30.71 -10.81 20.53
C VAL A 12 -31.15 -9.41 20.96
N GLU A 13 -32.44 -9.08 20.96
CA GLU A 13 -32.93 -7.77 21.43
C GLU A 13 -32.87 -7.59 22.96
N SER A 14 -32.90 -8.66 23.74
CA SER A 14 -32.94 -8.57 25.22
C SER A 14 -31.63 -8.19 25.90
N GLY A 15 -30.56 -7.89 25.14
CA GLY A 15 -29.31 -7.38 25.70
C GLY A 15 -28.58 -8.38 26.60
N LEU A 16 -28.66 -9.67 26.30
CA LEU A 16 -27.96 -10.71 27.06
C LEU A 16 -26.43 -10.51 27.00
N SER A 17 -25.76 -10.72 28.14
CA SER A 17 -24.32 -10.54 28.22
C SER A 17 -23.58 -11.53 27.31
N GLN A 18 -22.41 -11.12 26.80
CA GLN A 18 -21.49 -11.91 25.96
C GLN A 18 -21.15 -13.30 26.54
N VAL A 19 -21.37 -13.53 27.84
CA VAL A 19 -21.15 -14.83 28.50
C VAL A 19 -22.27 -15.83 28.19
N LEU A 20 -23.52 -15.37 28.06
CA LEU A 20 -24.67 -16.24 27.78
C LEU A 20 -24.72 -16.69 26.31
N ILE A 21 -24.28 -15.84 25.37
CA ILE A 21 -24.20 -16.16 23.93
C ILE A 21 -23.25 -17.34 23.65
N LYS A 22 -22.18 -17.50 24.45
CA LYS A 22 -21.20 -18.58 24.29
C LYS A 22 -21.74 -19.98 24.60
N ASN A 23 -22.86 -20.08 25.32
CA ASN A 23 -23.37 -21.36 25.82
C ASN A 23 -24.66 -21.82 25.14
N ILE A 24 -25.16 -21.09 24.14
CA ILE A 24 -26.36 -21.49 23.38
C ILE A 24 -25.92 -22.33 22.17
N VAL A 25 -26.42 -23.56 22.11
CA VAL A 25 -26.18 -24.55 21.04
C VAL A 25 -27.52 -24.90 20.41
N PHE A 26 -27.58 -24.89 19.07
CA PHE A 26 -28.78 -25.24 18.29
C PHE A 26 -28.41 -26.32 17.28
N ASP A 27 -29.05 -27.50 17.37
CA ASP A 27 -28.89 -28.63 16.44
C ASP A 27 -27.40 -28.77 15.97
N ASP A 28 -26.47 -28.79 16.94
CA ASP A 28 -25.00 -28.90 16.82
C ASP A 28 -24.17 -27.65 16.45
N VAL A 29 -24.80 -26.48 16.25
CA VAL A 29 -24.10 -25.22 15.96
C VAL A 29 -24.03 -24.32 17.21
N GLN A 30 -22.82 -23.98 17.62
CA GLN A 30 -22.56 -23.05 18.72
C GLN A 30 -22.51 -21.61 18.18
N LEU A 31 -23.41 -20.73 18.65
CA LEU A 31 -23.59 -19.36 18.10
C LEU A 31 -22.31 -18.51 18.14
N SER A 32 -21.39 -18.76 19.08
CA SER A 32 -20.09 -18.07 19.16
C SER A 32 -19.16 -18.28 17.95
N LYS A 33 -19.46 -19.24 17.07
CA LYS A 33 -18.69 -19.50 15.84
C LYS A 33 -19.21 -18.74 14.61
N ILE A 34 -20.33 -18.02 14.75
CA ILE A 34 -20.90 -17.22 13.67
C ILE A 34 -20.45 -15.77 13.89
N VAL A 35 -19.69 -15.24 12.94
CA VAL A 35 -19.23 -13.85 12.94
C VAL A 35 -20.15 -13.06 12.02
N PHE A 36 -20.99 -12.20 12.60
CA PHE A 36 -21.79 -11.25 11.84
C PHE A 36 -20.93 -10.05 11.46
N PHE A 37 -21.03 -9.61 10.20
CA PHE A 37 -20.26 -8.48 9.70
C PHE A 37 -21.05 -7.17 9.91
N ASP A 38 -20.38 -6.10 10.31
CA ASP A 38 -21.02 -4.83 10.69
C ASP A 38 -21.68 -4.05 9.52
N ASN A 39 -21.84 -4.64 8.33
CA ASN A 39 -22.28 -3.95 7.10
C ASN A 39 -23.23 -4.78 6.20
N THR A 40 -23.77 -5.89 6.67
CA THR A 40 -24.79 -6.68 5.96
C THR A 40 -26.21 -6.26 6.37
N THR A 41 -27.20 -6.45 5.50
CA THR A 41 -28.60 -6.25 5.90
C THR A 41 -29.12 -7.50 6.62
N LEU A 42 -30.14 -7.35 7.48
CA LEU A 42 -30.77 -8.48 8.19
C LEU A 42 -31.25 -9.59 7.24
N TYR A 43 -31.61 -9.23 6.00
CA TYR A 43 -31.98 -10.19 4.96
C TYR A 43 -30.78 -10.99 4.47
N ASP A 44 -29.62 -10.35 4.31
CA ASP A 44 -28.37 -11.01 3.87
C ASP A 44 -27.87 -11.99 4.94
N ASP A 45 -27.95 -11.62 6.23
CA ASP A 45 -27.51 -12.47 7.33
C ASP A 45 -28.40 -13.70 7.53
N VAL A 46 -29.73 -13.53 7.38
CA VAL A 46 -30.69 -14.65 7.48
C VAL A 46 -30.56 -15.56 6.25
N THR A 47 -30.34 -15.00 5.06
CA THR A 47 -30.10 -15.79 3.84
C THR A 47 -28.79 -16.57 3.93
N PHE A 48 -27.74 -15.96 4.50
CA PHE A 48 -26.45 -16.61 4.76
C PHE A 48 -26.55 -17.75 5.77
N LEU A 49 -27.35 -17.57 6.83
CA LEU A 49 -27.63 -18.62 7.80
C LEU A 49 -28.41 -19.79 7.19
N ASP A 50 -29.43 -19.51 6.37
CA ASP A 50 -30.24 -20.54 5.71
C ASP A 50 -29.40 -21.34 4.68
N GLN A 51 -28.53 -20.66 3.92
CA GLN A 51 -27.57 -21.30 3.01
C GLN A 51 -26.52 -22.14 3.75
N THR A 52 -26.03 -21.66 4.89
CA THR A 52 -25.03 -22.38 5.69
C THR A 52 -25.62 -23.65 6.30
N VAL A 53 -26.87 -23.60 6.77
CA VAL A 53 -27.58 -24.77 7.31
C VAL A 53 -27.92 -25.77 6.19
N GLN A 54 -28.37 -25.30 5.02
CA GLN A 54 -28.60 -26.18 3.85
C GLN A 54 -27.32 -26.86 3.35
N ASN A 55 -26.19 -26.14 3.34
CA ASN A 55 -24.89 -26.71 2.92
C ASN A 55 -24.31 -27.70 3.93
N LEU A 56 -24.74 -27.65 5.19
CA LEU A 56 -24.34 -28.60 6.23
C LEU A 56 -25.23 -29.85 6.23
N THR A 57 -26.52 -29.73 5.95
CA THR A 57 -27.42 -30.90 5.76
C THR A 57 -27.13 -31.65 4.46
N LEU A 58 -26.66 -30.98 3.41
CA LEU A 58 -26.24 -31.64 2.16
C LEU A 58 -24.90 -32.40 2.29
N LYS A 59 -24.12 -32.16 3.35
CA LYS A 59 -22.83 -32.83 3.59
C LYS A 59 -22.90 -34.09 4.46
N SER A 60 -24.07 -34.45 5.02
CA SER A 60 -24.21 -35.71 5.77
C SER A 60 -24.65 -36.90 4.91
N ASP A 61 -25.16 -36.66 3.70
CA ASP A 61 -25.69 -37.71 2.82
C ASP A 61 -24.91 -37.76 1.50
N GLN A 62 -23.66 -38.22 1.53
CA GLN A 62 -23.04 -38.94 0.41
C GLN A 62 -21.67 -39.49 0.80
N GLN A 63 -21.67 -40.75 1.19
CA GLN A 63 -20.49 -41.58 1.32
C GLN A 63 -20.63 -42.65 0.24
N ASP A 64 -19.82 -42.61 -0.82
CA ASP A 64 -19.36 -43.80 -1.52
C ASP A 64 -18.23 -43.54 -2.55
N VAL A 65 -17.34 -44.53 -2.55
CA VAL A 65 -16.07 -44.81 -3.26
C VAL A 65 -16.03 -44.46 -4.75
N VAL A 66 -15.03 -43.67 -5.19
CA VAL A 66 -14.34 -43.81 -6.50
C VAL A 66 -12.89 -43.29 -6.42
N ASN A 67 -11.92 -44.12 -6.82
CA ASN A 67 -10.53 -43.75 -7.08
C ASN A 67 -10.44 -42.76 -8.26
N ALA A 68 -9.89 -41.57 -8.04
CA ALA A 68 -9.52 -40.65 -9.10
C ALA A 68 -8.21 -39.92 -8.73
N THR A 69 -7.30 -39.93 -9.70
CA THR A 69 -6.06 -39.14 -9.82
C THR A 69 -6.04 -37.87 -8.97
N GLU A 70 -4.98 -37.70 -8.17
CA GLU A 70 -4.68 -36.50 -7.39
C GLU A 70 -4.79 -35.24 -8.27
N SER A 71 -5.91 -34.52 -8.10
CA SER A 71 -5.98 -33.10 -8.42
C SER A 71 -5.01 -32.40 -7.47
N PRO A 72 -4.16 -31.47 -7.94
CA PRO A 72 -3.19 -30.81 -7.07
C PRO A 72 -3.93 -30.12 -5.92
N GLU A 73 -3.63 -30.52 -4.68
CA GLU A 73 -4.15 -29.87 -3.47
C GLU A 73 -3.82 -28.37 -3.54
N ILE A 74 -4.86 -27.54 -3.57
CA ILE A 74 -4.71 -26.08 -3.55
C ILE A 74 -4.05 -25.72 -2.21
N PRO A 75 -2.88 -25.06 -2.22
CA PRO A 75 -2.14 -24.74 -1.00
C PRO A 75 -2.97 -23.83 -0.09
N GLU A 76 -3.04 -24.18 1.20
CA GLU A 76 -3.84 -23.49 2.22
C GLU A 76 -3.42 -22.00 2.40
N ALA A 77 -2.17 -21.64 2.06
CA ALA A 77 -1.70 -20.27 1.95
C ALA A 77 -0.44 -20.16 1.06
N LEU A 78 -0.28 -19.02 0.38
CA LEU A 78 0.92 -18.68 -0.39
C LEU A 78 1.71 -17.59 0.34
N PHE A 79 3.04 -17.71 0.38
CA PHE A 79 3.92 -16.74 1.05
C PHE A 79 5.02 -16.29 0.11
N LEU A 80 5.24 -14.98 0.02
CA LEU A 80 6.22 -14.36 -0.84
C LEU A 80 7.17 -13.48 -0.01
N ASP A 81 8.43 -13.89 0.08
CA ASP A 81 9.48 -13.24 0.84
C ASP A 81 10.22 -12.22 -0.04
N LEU A 82 10.07 -10.93 0.27
CA LEU A 82 10.68 -9.83 -0.47
C LEU A 82 11.98 -9.34 0.18
N LEU A 83 13.05 -9.29 -0.60
CA LEU A 83 14.28 -8.56 -0.26
C LEU A 83 14.28 -7.21 -1.00
N LEU A 84 14.28 -6.10 -0.27
CA LEU A 84 14.35 -4.76 -0.88
C LEU A 84 15.77 -4.21 -0.76
N ILE A 85 16.39 -3.88 -1.88
CA ILE A 85 17.76 -3.39 -1.96
C ILE A 85 17.72 -1.97 -2.52
N ALA A 86 18.39 -1.03 -1.86
CA ALA A 86 18.61 0.30 -2.43
C ALA A 86 20.06 0.38 -2.89
N ASP A 87 20.30 0.69 -4.15
CA ASP A 87 21.66 0.82 -4.67
C ASP A 87 22.37 2.06 -4.10
N LEU A 88 23.63 2.24 -4.51
CA LEU A 88 24.43 3.36 -4.02
C LEU A 88 23.83 4.74 -4.37
N SER A 89 23.19 4.87 -5.54
CA SER A 89 22.59 6.13 -5.98
C SER A 89 21.43 6.57 -5.07
N MET A 90 20.65 5.61 -4.55
CA MET A 90 19.65 5.85 -3.52
C MET A 90 20.28 6.36 -2.21
N TYR A 91 21.40 5.78 -1.78
CA TYR A 91 22.10 6.25 -0.57
C TYR A 91 22.64 7.68 -0.72
N TYR A 92 23.23 8.03 -1.86
CA TYR A 92 23.65 9.40 -2.14
C TYR A 92 22.47 10.37 -2.10
N LYS A 93 21.32 9.98 -2.67
CA LYS A 93 20.11 10.80 -2.63
C LYS A 93 19.67 11.09 -1.20
N PHE A 94 19.65 10.09 -0.32
CA PHE A 94 19.28 10.29 1.08
C PHE A 94 20.37 11.04 1.86
N SER A 95 21.65 10.90 1.48
CA SER A 95 22.74 11.68 2.07
C SER A 95 22.61 13.18 1.79
N GLU A 96 22.11 13.57 0.61
CA GLU A 96 21.78 14.98 0.30
C GLU A 96 20.63 15.54 1.16
N LEU A 97 19.68 14.68 1.57
CA LEU A 97 18.57 15.06 2.43
C LEU A 97 19.01 15.21 3.90
N TYR A 98 20.08 14.51 4.29
CA TYR A 98 20.64 14.48 5.65
C TYR A 98 22.16 14.76 5.63
N PRO A 99 22.61 15.95 5.15
CA PRO A 99 24.02 16.22 4.79
C PRO A 99 25.01 16.20 5.97
N TYR A 100 24.52 16.20 7.21
CA TYR A 100 25.36 16.23 8.42
C TYR A 100 25.31 14.95 9.24
N ASN A 101 24.60 13.92 8.76
CA ASN A 101 24.44 12.67 9.51
C ASN A 101 24.21 11.49 8.57
N SER A 102 25.30 10.78 8.24
CA SER A 102 25.29 9.58 7.40
C SER A 102 24.43 8.46 7.98
N ASN A 103 24.36 8.33 9.32
CA ASN A 103 23.47 7.37 9.98
C ASN A 103 22.00 7.76 9.76
N SER A 104 21.64 9.04 9.87
CA SER A 104 20.28 9.50 9.57
C SER A 104 19.91 9.25 8.11
N ALA A 105 20.83 9.47 7.17
CA ALA A 105 20.60 9.14 5.77
C ALA A 105 20.31 7.64 5.57
N TYR A 106 21.16 6.78 6.16
CA TYR A 106 21.00 5.33 6.10
C TYR A 106 19.66 4.86 6.70
N PHE A 107 19.32 5.31 7.90
CA PHE A 107 18.07 4.92 8.56
C PHE A 107 16.84 5.49 7.84
N ALA A 108 16.91 6.71 7.30
CA ALA A 108 15.81 7.27 6.52
C ALA A 108 15.58 6.50 5.21
N LEU A 109 16.67 6.04 4.55
CA LEU A 109 16.56 5.16 3.38
C LEU A 109 16.01 3.78 3.77
N GLN A 110 16.42 3.24 4.91
CA GLN A 110 15.87 1.99 5.42
C GLN A 110 14.36 2.09 5.72
N ASP A 111 13.92 3.18 6.35
CA ASP A 111 12.50 3.46 6.58
C ASP A 111 11.75 3.67 5.25
N TYR A 112 12.40 4.28 4.25
CA TYR A 112 11.84 4.46 2.92
C TYR A 112 11.54 3.12 2.23
N LEU A 113 12.48 2.16 2.30
CA LEU A 113 12.26 0.81 1.78
C LEU A 113 11.12 0.09 2.51
N ARG A 114 11.02 0.23 3.84
CA ARG A 114 9.94 -0.37 4.62
C ARG A 114 8.57 0.20 4.27
N VAL A 115 8.45 1.51 4.08
CA VAL A 115 7.17 2.08 3.66
C VAL A 115 6.80 1.67 2.24
N ILE A 116 7.78 1.52 1.34
CA ILE A 116 7.52 0.94 0.00
C ILE A 116 6.94 -0.47 0.14
N PHE A 117 7.58 -1.33 0.95
CA PHE A 117 7.05 -2.68 1.24
C PHE A 117 5.60 -2.63 1.73
N ASP A 118 5.28 -1.79 2.71
CA ASP A 118 3.91 -1.68 3.26
C ASP A 118 2.88 -1.25 2.20
N GLN A 119 3.28 -0.39 1.25
CA GLN A 119 2.41 0.03 0.16
C GLN A 119 2.22 -1.10 -0.87
N ILE A 120 3.29 -1.83 -1.24
CA ILE A 120 3.20 -3.01 -2.12
C ILE A 120 2.32 -4.08 -1.46
N TYR A 121 2.51 -4.35 -0.16
CA TYR A 121 1.66 -5.23 0.63
C TYR A 121 0.19 -4.81 0.53
N SER A 122 -0.11 -3.52 0.63
CA SER A 122 -1.49 -3.02 0.52
C SER A 122 -2.14 -3.30 -0.84
N ILE A 123 -1.35 -3.29 -1.93
CA ILE A 123 -1.81 -3.63 -3.28
C ILE A 123 -2.13 -5.13 -3.35
N TYR A 124 -1.14 -5.98 -3.03
CA TYR A 124 -1.25 -7.43 -3.18
C TYR A 124 -2.16 -8.13 -2.16
N TYR A 125 -2.27 -7.60 -0.93
CA TYR A 125 -3.09 -8.22 0.12
C TYR A 125 -4.60 -8.28 -0.23
N ARG A 126 -5.04 -7.47 -1.21
CA ARG A 126 -6.43 -7.43 -1.66
C ARG A 126 -6.75 -8.51 -2.69
N LEU A 127 -5.72 -9.12 -3.27
CA LEU A 127 -5.88 -10.13 -4.30
C LEU A 127 -6.30 -11.44 -3.66
N ILE A 128 -7.35 -12.04 -4.21
CA ILE A 128 -7.87 -13.35 -3.83
C ILE A 128 -7.80 -14.22 -5.07
N PHE A 129 -7.14 -15.37 -4.95
CA PHE A 129 -6.97 -16.37 -5.99
C PHE A 129 -7.72 -17.65 -5.56
N PHE A 130 -8.21 -18.45 -6.50
CA PHE A 130 -8.91 -19.71 -6.19
C PHE A 130 -10.02 -19.54 -5.13
N GLU A 131 -10.82 -18.46 -5.25
CA GLU A 131 -11.92 -18.07 -4.34
C GLU A 131 -11.53 -17.64 -2.91
N LYS A 132 -10.43 -18.14 -2.34
CA LYS A 132 -10.07 -17.90 -0.92
C LYS A 132 -8.58 -17.78 -0.61
N THR A 133 -7.71 -17.99 -1.58
CA THR A 133 -6.25 -18.05 -1.37
C THR A 133 -5.64 -16.66 -1.54
N ARG A 134 -4.70 -16.30 -0.68
CA ARG A 134 -3.95 -15.03 -0.75
C ARG A 134 -2.46 -15.30 -0.82
N ILE A 135 -1.75 -14.37 -1.48
CA ILE A 135 -0.29 -14.28 -1.37
C ILE A 135 0.03 -13.33 -0.21
N PHE A 136 0.57 -13.89 0.87
CA PHE A 136 1.04 -13.12 2.02
C PHE A 136 2.48 -12.66 1.77
N LEU A 137 2.69 -11.36 1.55
CA LEU A 137 4.04 -10.82 1.44
C LEU A 137 4.69 -10.73 2.82
N ARG A 138 5.96 -11.10 2.91
CA ARG A 138 6.79 -10.94 4.11
C ARG A 138 8.06 -10.19 3.73
N LEU A 139 8.52 -9.32 4.61
CA LEU A 139 9.77 -8.60 4.39
C LEU A 139 10.93 -9.50 4.84
N ALA A 140 11.65 -10.08 3.88
CA ALA A 140 12.86 -10.86 4.16
C ALA A 140 13.99 -9.97 4.70
N GLY A 141 14.09 -8.74 4.19
CA GLY A 141 15.06 -7.75 4.64
C GLY A 141 15.05 -6.49 3.80
N THR A 142 15.77 -5.49 4.31
CA THR A 142 16.08 -4.24 3.60
C THR A 142 17.59 -4.06 3.58
N LEU A 143 18.17 -3.78 2.42
CA LEU A 143 19.62 -3.63 2.24
C LEU A 143 19.95 -2.30 1.52
N PRO A 144 20.15 -1.20 2.26
CA PRO A 144 20.72 0.02 1.71
C PRO A 144 22.23 -0.15 1.45
N ILE A 145 22.63 -0.05 0.19
CA ILE A 145 24.05 -0.09 -0.19
C ILE A 145 24.65 1.31 -0.07
N PHE A 146 25.70 1.44 0.74
CA PHE A 146 26.39 2.70 1.00
C PHE A 146 27.88 2.68 0.60
N ARG A 147 28.36 1.54 0.10
CA ARG A 147 29.74 1.36 -0.39
C ARG A 147 29.74 1.09 -1.89
N VAL A 148 30.73 1.64 -2.58
CA VAL A 148 30.89 1.49 -4.03
C VAL A 148 31.08 0.03 -4.42
N ASP A 149 31.96 -0.69 -3.71
CA ASP A 149 32.31 -2.08 -4.00
C ASP A 149 31.13 -3.05 -3.85
N ASP A 150 30.16 -2.67 -3.01
CA ASP A 150 29.00 -3.50 -2.69
C ASP A 150 27.79 -3.19 -3.61
N CYS A 151 27.92 -2.24 -4.54
CA CYS A 151 26.82 -1.76 -5.37
C CYS A 151 26.52 -2.69 -6.57
N PRO A 152 25.29 -3.26 -6.66
CA PRO A 152 24.94 -4.20 -7.72
C PRO A 152 25.13 -3.63 -9.13
N LEU A 153 24.90 -2.33 -9.32
CA LEU A 153 24.96 -1.67 -10.64
C LEU A 153 26.31 -0.99 -10.92
N GLN A 154 27.34 -1.20 -10.07
CA GLN A 154 28.64 -0.58 -10.27
C GLN A 154 29.36 -1.06 -11.53
N ARG A 155 29.22 -2.36 -11.86
CA ARG A 155 29.93 -2.98 -13.00
C ARG A 155 29.54 -2.36 -14.36
N ILE A 156 28.29 -1.91 -14.49
CA ILE A 156 27.79 -1.25 -15.71
C ILE A 156 28.42 0.13 -15.90
N SER A 157 28.73 0.85 -14.81
CA SER A 157 29.37 2.17 -14.90
C SER A 157 30.81 2.12 -15.43
N ASN A 158 31.51 0.98 -15.28
CA ASN A 158 32.88 0.83 -15.76
C ASN A 158 32.97 0.33 -17.22
N ALA A 159 31.93 -0.34 -17.74
CA ALA A 159 31.93 -0.85 -19.13
C ALA A 159 31.84 0.27 -20.19
N ASN A 160 31.31 1.44 -19.83
CA ASN A 160 31.29 2.63 -20.69
C ASN A 160 32.58 3.46 -20.63
N TYR A 161 33.54 3.09 -19.78
CA TYR A 161 34.84 3.75 -19.69
C TYR A 161 35.86 2.93 -20.47
N SER A 162 35.91 3.12 -21.79
CA SER A 162 37.01 2.61 -22.60
C SER A 162 38.33 3.14 -22.03
N ASP A 163 39.28 2.22 -21.73
CA ASP A 163 40.65 2.50 -21.32
C ASP A 163 41.29 3.55 -22.23
N THR A 164 41.21 4.80 -21.82
CA THR A 164 42.06 5.87 -22.32
C THR A 164 43.01 6.20 -21.18
N ASN A 165 44.24 5.75 -21.36
CA ASN A 165 45.38 6.05 -20.49
C ASN A 165 45.49 7.55 -20.27
N GLU A 166 44.96 8.06 -19.17
CA GLU A 166 45.37 9.35 -18.64
C GLU A 166 45.11 9.42 -17.13
N THR A 167 46.20 9.37 -16.37
CA THR A 167 46.28 9.76 -14.96
C THR A 167 45.82 11.21 -14.80
N THR A 168 44.52 11.39 -14.69
CA THR A 168 43.89 12.62 -14.24
C THR A 168 43.16 12.32 -12.95
N HIS A 169 43.22 13.22 -11.98
CA HIS A 169 42.54 13.08 -10.70
C HIS A 169 41.03 12.88 -10.93
N ILE A 170 40.59 11.62 -10.96
CA ILE A 170 39.19 11.25 -11.12
C ILE A 170 38.46 11.77 -9.89
N SER A 171 37.57 12.73 -10.11
CA SER A 171 36.58 13.11 -9.11
C SER A 171 35.76 11.86 -8.82
N LEU A 172 35.90 11.29 -7.61
CA LEU A 172 35.25 10.05 -7.14
C LEU A 172 33.72 10.18 -6.97
N ILE A 173 33.05 10.98 -7.81
CA ILE A 173 31.59 11.05 -7.85
C ILE A 173 31.16 9.96 -8.83
N PRO A 174 30.47 8.90 -8.39
CA PRO A 174 29.97 7.89 -9.30
C PRO A 174 29.01 8.56 -10.31
N ASP A 175 29.19 8.29 -11.60
CA ASP A 175 28.22 8.72 -12.60
C ASP A 175 26.94 7.88 -12.47
N PHE A 176 25.84 8.55 -12.11
CA PHE A 176 24.51 7.97 -11.96
C PHE A 176 23.58 8.38 -13.11
N SER A 177 24.13 8.63 -14.30
CA SER A 177 23.39 9.06 -15.50
C SER A 177 22.29 8.09 -15.90
N SER A 178 22.62 7.03 -16.63
CA SER A 178 21.67 6.07 -17.16
C SER A 178 22.25 4.65 -17.23
N VAL A 179 21.38 3.65 -17.33
CA VAL A 179 21.72 2.24 -17.58
C VAL A 179 20.67 1.59 -18.45
N ASP A 180 21.07 0.60 -19.24
CA ASP A 180 20.10 -0.29 -19.87
C ASP A 180 19.39 -1.12 -18.80
N ALA A 181 18.06 -1.17 -18.89
CA ALA A 181 17.22 -1.82 -17.89
C ALA A 181 17.36 -3.34 -17.90
N LEU A 182 17.57 -3.96 -19.06
CA LEU A 182 17.75 -5.41 -19.17
C LEU A 182 19.16 -5.82 -18.67
N ASP A 183 20.20 -5.08 -19.05
CA ASP A 183 21.55 -5.29 -18.55
C ASP A 183 21.63 -5.10 -17.03
N SER A 184 20.81 -4.21 -16.48
CA SER A 184 20.67 -4.04 -15.03
C SER A 184 20.13 -5.28 -14.37
N VAL A 185 19.08 -5.92 -14.91
CA VAL A 185 18.55 -7.20 -14.41
C VAL A 185 19.61 -8.30 -14.46
N HIS A 186 20.33 -8.43 -15.58
CA HIS A 186 21.43 -9.40 -15.71
C HIS A 186 22.54 -9.17 -14.68
N THR A 187 22.98 -7.92 -14.53
CA THR A 187 24.07 -7.58 -13.60
C THR A 187 23.66 -7.82 -12.16
N ILE A 188 22.41 -7.50 -11.80
CA ILE A 188 21.89 -7.76 -10.46
C ILE A 188 21.77 -9.27 -10.21
N HIS A 189 21.33 -10.07 -11.19
CA HIS A 189 21.32 -11.53 -11.07
C HIS A 189 22.71 -12.05 -10.66
N ASP A 190 23.75 -11.66 -11.40
CA ASP A 190 25.13 -12.08 -11.11
C ASP A 190 25.55 -11.65 -9.70
N TRP A 191 25.23 -10.42 -9.31
CA TRP A 191 25.52 -9.91 -7.97
C TRP A 191 24.81 -10.71 -6.87
N LEU A 192 23.53 -11.07 -7.06
CA LEU A 192 22.77 -11.89 -6.12
C LEU A 192 23.37 -13.30 -6.00
N GLN A 193 23.80 -13.91 -7.12
CA GLN A 193 24.49 -15.19 -7.11
C GLN A 193 25.78 -15.14 -6.27
N GLU A 194 26.61 -14.13 -6.51
CA GLU A 194 27.88 -13.95 -5.81
C GLU A 194 27.70 -13.74 -4.29
N HIS A 195 26.62 -13.06 -3.89
CA HIS A 195 26.34 -12.71 -2.49
C HIS A 195 25.34 -13.64 -1.79
N LYS A 196 24.89 -14.71 -2.46
CA LYS A 196 23.86 -15.64 -1.96
C LYS A 196 24.14 -16.17 -0.55
N ALA A 197 25.41 -16.37 -0.20
CA ALA A 197 25.80 -16.89 1.10
C ALA A 197 25.55 -15.93 2.28
N VAL A 198 25.52 -14.62 2.03
CA VAL A 198 25.37 -13.57 3.05
C VAL A 198 24.00 -12.91 3.04
N LEU A 199 23.25 -13.04 1.93
CA LEU A 199 21.91 -12.51 1.81
C LEU A 199 20.89 -13.35 2.63
N PRO A 200 19.86 -12.72 3.20
CA PRO A 200 18.75 -13.46 3.81
C PRO A 200 18.07 -14.33 2.74
N LYS A 201 17.36 -15.38 3.15
CA LYS A 201 16.51 -16.12 2.20
C LYS A 201 15.33 -15.24 1.76
N TYR A 202 15.10 -15.17 0.46
CA TYR A 202 13.99 -14.47 -0.17
C TYR A 202 13.46 -15.28 -1.36
N ASP A 203 12.27 -14.95 -1.83
CA ASP A 203 11.72 -15.48 -3.09
C ASP A 203 11.94 -14.49 -4.23
N HIS A 204 11.87 -13.18 -3.95
CA HIS A 204 12.10 -12.13 -4.96
C HIS A 204 12.87 -10.94 -4.39
N ALA A 205 13.83 -10.43 -5.17
CA ALA A 205 14.57 -9.21 -4.85
C ALA A 205 14.05 -8.03 -5.68
N ILE A 206 13.93 -6.85 -5.07
CA ILE A 206 13.63 -5.61 -5.77
C ILE A 206 14.77 -4.63 -5.51
N VAL A 207 15.47 -4.22 -6.56
CA VAL A 207 16.56 -3.24 -6.49
C VAL A 207 16.07 -1.88 -6.94
N PHE A 208 16.15 -0.90 -6.04
CA PHE A 208 15.82 0.50 -6.32
C PHE A 208 17.07 1.28 -6.72
N THR A 209 16.97 2.06 -7.79
CA THR A 209 18.04 2.94 -8.27
C THR A 209 17.51 4.33 -8.61
N ARG A 210 18.36 5.37 -8.55
CA ARG A 210 18.08 6.73 -9.02
C ARG A 210 18.66 6.99 -10.42
N ARG A 211 19.30 5.99 -11.03
CA ARG A 211 19.78 6.04 -12.40
C ARG A 211 18.58 5.95 -13.35
N ASP A 212 18.66 6.67 -14.46
CA ASP A 212 17.65 6.61 -15.52
C ASP A 212 17.71 5.24 -16.21
N LEU A 213 16.61 4.48 -16.14
CA LEU A 213 16.52 3.17 -16.78
C LEU A 213 16.15 3.36 -18.26
N MET A 214 17.02 2.91 -19.14
CA MET A 214 16.84 3.04 -20.58
C MET A 214 16.31 1.72 -21.15
N SER A 215 15.39 1.82 -22.11
CA SER A 215 15.06 0.68 -22.98
C SER A 215 16.23 0.38 -23.93
N GLN A 216 16.22 -0.80 -24.55
CA GLN A 216 17.20 -1.18 -25.59
C GLN A 216 17.24 -0.22 -26.78
N ASN A 217 16.18 0.57 -26.98
CA ASN A 217 16.10 1.60 -28.02
C ASN A 217 16.57 2.98 -27.52
N ASN A 218 17.20 3.05 -26.34
CA ASN A 218 17.62 4.27 -25.66
C ASN A 218 16.45 5.21 -25.32
N GLU A 219 15.31 4.66 -24.90
CA GLU A 219 14.17 5.45 -24.41
C GLU A 219 14.14 5.45 -22.86
N SER A 220 14.07 6.64 -22.26
CA SER A 220 13.93 6.88 -20.80
C SER A 220 12.49 6.64 -20.28
N ALA A 221 11.62 6.05 -21.10
CA ALA A 221 10.24 5.74 -20.69
C ALA A 221 10.16 4.50 -19.79
N THR A 222 11.20 3.66 -19.78
CA THR A 222 11.27 2.45 -18.96
C THR A 222 11.62 2.82 -17.53
N GLN A 223 10.72 2.59 -16.57
CA GLN A 223 10.98 2.92 -15.15
C GLN A 223 11.20 1.68 -14.28
N GLY A 224 11.06 0.49 -14.86
CA GLY A 224 11.30 -0.79 -14.21
C GLY A 224 11.56 -1.89 -15.24
N MET A 225 12.13 -3.00 -14.77
CA MET A 225 12.33 -4.20 -15.59
C MET A 225 12.35 -5.45 -14.69
N ALA A 226 11.69 -6.51 -15.15
CA ALA A 226 11.74 -7.84 -14.58
C ALA A 226 11.49 -8.91 -15.64
N TYR A 227 11.90 -10.15 -15.37
CA TYR A 227 11.51 -11.27 -16.20
C TYR A 227 10.08 -11.72 -15.92
N VAL A 228 9.35 -12.02 -16.98
CA VAL A 228 8.03 -12.63 -16.85
C VAL A 228 8.17 -14.05 -16.32
N ARG A 229 7.32 -14.40 -15.34
CA ARG A 229 7.21 -15.76 -14.78
C ARG A 229 8.51 -16.26 -14.10
N ALA A 230 9.26 -15.35 -13.50
CA ALA A 230 10.54 -15.63 -12.85
C ALA A 230 10.52 -15.69 -11.33
N MET A 231 9.35 -15.53 -10.69
CA MET A 231 9.20 -15.44 -9.22
C MET A 231 9.90 -16.56 -8.43
N CYS A 232 10.01 -17.77 -8.97
CA CYS A 232 10.71 -18.89 -8.31
C CYS A 232 11.93 -19.41 -9.09
N ARG A 233 12.49 -18.62 -10.00
CA ARG A 233 13.64 -19.01 -10.84
C ARG A 233 15.00 -18.62 -10.20
N GLY A 234 15.12 -18.78 -8.89
CA GLY A 234 16.32 -18.42 -8.14
C GLY A 234 16.63 -16.92 -8.28
N GLU A 235 17.85 -16.60 -8.71
CA GLU A 235 18.35 -15.23 -8.83
C GLU A 235 17.80 -14.48 -10.05
N ASP A 236 17.15 -15.17 -11.00
CA ASP A 236 16.31 -14.54 -12.03
C ASP A 236 15.07 -13.88 -11.42
N SER A 237 14.70 -14.24 -10.18
CA SER A 237 13.59 -13.62 -9.44
C SER A 237 14.02 -12.26 -8.90
N VAL A 238 14.18 -11.31 -9.82
CA VAL A 238 14.59 -9.95 -9.49
C VAL A 238 13.91 -8.91 -10.38
N SER A 239 13.59 -7.77 -9.78
CA SER A 239 13.15 -6.56 -10.47
C SER A 239 14.12 -5.41 -10.21
N VAL A 240 14.41 -4.59 -11.22
CA VAL A 240 15.06 -3.29 -11.05
C VAL A 240 14.02 -2.18 -11.24
N VAL A 241 14.04 -1.18 -10.36
CA VAL A 241 13.04 -0.11 -10.31
C VAL A 241 13.74 1.25 -10.18
N GLU A 242 13.43 2.16 -11.10
CA GLU A 242 13.80 3.56 -10.95
C GLU A 242 12.93 4.21 -9.85
N ASP A 243 13.56 4.72 -8.80
CA ASP A 243 12.87 5.43 -7.75
C ASP A 243 12.50 6.85 -8.20
N VAL A 244 11.26 7.02 -8.67
CA VAL A 244 10.71 8.32 -9.05
C VAL A 244 10.12 9.10 -7.86
N GLY A 245 9.94 8.43 -6.72
CA GLY A 245 9.36 8.94 -5.49
C GLY A 245 7.86 8.66 -5.35
N GLY A 246 7.34 8.75 -4.13
CA GLY A 246 5.91 8.67 -3.84
C GLY A 246 5.29 7.28 -4.14
N LEU A 247 4.01 7.25 -4.48
CA LEU A 247 3.33 6.01 -4.90
C LEU A 247 3.71 5.54 -6.31
N THR A 248 4.42 6.35 -7.08
CA THR A 248 4.88 5.96 -8.42
C THR A 248 5.91 4.84 -8.34
N THR A 249 6.93 4.99 -7.48
CA THR A 249 7.91 3.91 -7.23
C THR A 249 7.23 2.62 -6.79
N VAL A 250 6.19 2.73 -5.94
CA VAL A 250 5.41 1.57 -5.48
C VAL A 250 4.65 0.91 -6.63
N ALA A 251 3.99 1.70 -7.48
CA ALA A 251 3.24 1.18 -8.62
C ALA A 251 4.16 0.47 -9.61
N ILE A 252 5.33 1.03 -9.91
CA ILE A 252 6.34 0.40 -10.76
C ILE A 252 6.82 -0.91 -10.13
N ALA A 253 7.23 -0.90 -8.86
CA ALA A 253 7.68 -2.13 -8.19
C ALA A 253 6.62 -3.23 -8.15
N ALA A 254 5.34 -2.86 -7.97
CA ALA A 254 4.23 -3.80 -8.02
C ALA A 254 3.96 -4.30 -9.45
N HIS A 255 4.15 -3.46 -10.47
CA HIS A 255 4.07 -3.84 -11.88
C HIS A 255 5.13 -4.89 -12.25
N GLU A 256 6.40 -4.64 -11.92
CA GLU A 256 7.50 -5.58 -12.20
C GLU A 256 7.35 -6.90 -11.44
N MET A 257 6.84 -6.85 -10.21
CA MET A 257 6.53 -8.04 -9.44
C MET A 257 5.40 -8.87 -10.07
N ALA A 258 4.39 -8.22 -10.66
CA ALA A 258 3.32 -8.89 -11.36
C ALA A 258 3.82 -9.57 -12.66
N HIS A 259 4.80 -8.98 -13.37
CA HIS A 259 5.52 -9.69 -14.41
C HIS A 259 6.20 -10.95 -13.88
N SER A 260 6.93 -10.85 -12.78
CA SER A 260 7.58 -12.01 -12.16
C SER A 260 6.59 -13.12 -11.75
N LEU A 261 5.38 -12.74 -11.35
CA LEU A 261 4.25 -13.65 -11.07
C LEU A 261 3.54 -14.19 -12.34
N GLY A 262 4.03 -13.85 -13.53
CA GLY A 262 3.54 -14.38 -14.81
C GLY A 262 2.59 -13.47 -15.58
N SER A 263 2.30 -12.27 -15.08
CA SER A 263 1.40 -11.33 -15.74
C SER A 263 2.05 -10.67 -16.96
N PHE A 264 1.23 -10.34 -17.97
CA PHE A 264 1.63 -9.59 -19.16
C PHE A 264 0.96 -8.22 -19.14
N HIS A 265 1.41 -7.31 -20.01
CA HIS A 265 0.76 -6.02 -20.15
C HIS A 265 -0.70 -6.14 -20.58
N ASP A 266 -1.56 -5.33 -19.96
CA ASP A 266 -2.94 -5.12 -20.40
C ASP A 266 -2.96 -4.56 -21.83
N GLY A 267 -3.80 -5.13 -22.69
CA GLY A 267 -3.92 -4.73 -24.10
C GLY A 267 -2.94 -5.42 -25.04
N ALA A 268 -2.04 -6.27 -24.53
CA ALA A 268 -1.08 -7.01 -25.34
C ALA A 268 -1.47 -8.49 -25.48
N GLY A 269 -1.36 -9.04 -26.70
CA GLY A 269 -1.57 -10.46 -26.97
C GLY A 269 -2.88 -11.02 -26.39
N ASN A 270 -2.77 -12.03 -25.52
CA ASN A 270 -3.90 -12.67 -24.86
C ASN A 270 -4.64 -11.75 -23.86
N SER A 271 -4.04 -10.63 -23.45
CA SER A 271 -4.67 -9.61 -22.60
C SER A 271 -5.36 -8.48 -23.40
N SER A 272 -5.59 -8.67 -24.70
CA SER A 272 -6.23 -7.65 -25.56
C SER A 272 -7.62 -7.21 -25.10
N ILE A 273 -8.36 -8.07 -24.37
CA ILE A 273 -9.67 -7.73 -23.80
C ILE A 273 -9.56 -6.75 -22.62
N CYS A 274 -8.44 -6.75 -21.89
CA CYS A 274 -8.16 -5.80 -20.83
C CYS A 274 -7.50 -4.57 -21.44
N GLY A 275 -8.32 -3.62 -21.90
CA GLY A 275 -7.83 -2.44 -22.63
C GLY A 275 -6.88 -1.57 -21.78
N PRO A 276 -5.76 -1.08 -22.34
CA PRO A 276 -4.74 -0.33 -21.58
C PRO A 276 -5.27 1.02 -21.06
N ALA A 277 -6.29 1.58 -21.72
CA ALA A 277 -6.97 2.81 -21.29
C ALA A 277 -7.76 2.66 -19.97
N LEU A 278 -8.00 1.43 -19.50
CA LEU A 278 -8.61 1.15 -18.20
C LEU A 278 -7.64 1.42 -17.03
N ASN A 279 -6.36 1.69 -17.33
CA ASN A 279 -5.38 2.20 -16.38
C ASN A 279 -5.17 1.29 -15.16
N PHE A 280 -5.32 -0.02 -15.35
CA PHE A 280 -4.93 -1.01 -14.34
C PHE A 280 -3.41 -1.03 -14.16
N LEU A 281 -2.95 -1.63 -13.08
CA LEU A 281 -1.53 -1.68 -12.70
C LEU A 281 -0.64 -2.22 -13.83
N MET A 282 -1.11 -3.20 -14.61
CA MET A 282 -0.38 -3.80 -15.74
C MET A 282 -0.58 -3.08 -17.07
N ALA A 283 -1.18 -1.88 -17.08
CA ALA A 283 -1.17 -1.05 -18.28
C ALA A 283 0.29 -0.71 -18.67
N PRO A 284 0.69 -0.85 -19.94
CA PRO A 284 2.05 -0.58 -20.39
C PRO A 284 2.47 0.88 -20.20
N GLN A 285 1.49 1.78 -20.06
CA GLN A 285 1.70 3.16 -19.66
C GLN A 285 0.61 3.57 -18.68
N THR A 286 0.99 4.01 -17.49
CA THR A 286 0.04 4.53 -16.51
C THR A 286 -0.39 5.93 -16.89
N SER A 287 -1.70 6.14 -16.98
CA SER A 287 -2.29 7.46 -17.17
C SER A 287 -1.98 8.34 -15.97
N GLY A 288 -1.12 9.33 -16.18
CA GLY A 288 -0.79 10.32 -15.16
C GLY A 288 -1.97 11.19 -14.73
N ASN A 289 -2.98 11.35 -15.59
CA ASN A 289 -4.06 12.33 -15.45
C ASN A 289 -4.88 12.10 -14.17
N GLU A 290 -4.81 13.04 -13.23
CA GLU A 290 -5.51 13.00 -11.94
C GLU A 290 -7.04 13.10 -12.08
N LEU A 291 -7.53 13.56 -13.24
CA LEU A 291 -8.95 13.59 -13.61
C LEU A 291 -9.43 12.30 -14.27
N ASN A 292 -8.54 11.34 -14.53
CA ASN A 292 -8.94 10.05 -15.07
C ASN A 292 -9.89 9.36 -14.07
N GLN A 293 -11.06 8.97 -14.54
CA GLN A 293 -12.06 8.27 -13.72
C GLN A 293 -11.52 6.89 -13.26
N ASN A 294 -10.63 6.30 -14.05
CA ASN A 294 -9.95 5.04 -13.77
C ASN A 294 -8.61 5.25 -13.04
N PHE A 295 -8.35 6.42 -12.45
CA PHE A 295 -7.11 6.66 -11.71
C PHE A 295 -6.89 5.60 -10.61
N GLY A 296 -7.95 5.24 -9.88
CA GLY A 296 -7.86 4.23 -8.80
C GLY A 296 -7.46 2.83 -9.28
N ASN A 297 -7.70 2.51 -10.56
CA ASN A 297 -7.30 1.23 -11.15
C ASN A 297 -5.78 1.06 -11.21
N SER A 298 -5.01 2.16 -11.18
CA SER A 298 -3.54 2.12 -11.22
C SER A 298 -2.89 1.39 -10.02
N PHE A 299 -3.70 1.02 -9.03
CA PHE A 299 -3.30 0.22 -7.86
C PHE A 299 -4.05 -1.12 -7.77
N LEU A 300 -4.65 -1.58 -8.87
CA LEU A 300 -5.42 -2.81 -9.00
C LEU A 300 -4.94 -3.60 -10.22
N LEU A 301 -5.02 -4.92 -10.17
CA LEU A 301 -4.79 -5.77 -11.33
C LEU A 301 -6.09 -5.93 -12.13
N SER A 302 -5.98 -6.03 -13.45
CA SER A 302 -7.10 -6.38 -14.33
C SER A 302 -7.46 -7.86 -14.19
N GLU A 303 -8.60 -8.26 -14.75
CA GLU A 303 -9.02 -9.67 -14.82
C GLU A 303 -7.99 -10.52 -15.57
N CYS A 304 -7.50 -10.07 -16.73
CA CYS A 304 -6.45 -10.76 -17.48
C CYS A 304 -5.16 -10.92 -16.67
N SER A 305 -4.79 -9.90 -15.89
CA SER A 305 -3.61 -9.97 -15.05
C SER A 305 -3.76 -11.02 -13.94
N LEU A 306 -4.96 -11.12 -13.36
CA LEU A 306 -5.28 -12.11 -12.33
C LEU A 306 -5.29 -13.53 -12.89
N GLU A 307 -5.86 -13.73 -14.07
CA GLU A 307 -5.87 -15.03 -14.77
C GLU A 307 -4.44 -15.54 -15.01
N HIS A 308 -3.56 -14.69 -15.53
CA HIS A 308 -2.16 -15.07 -15.77
C HIS A 308 -1.40 -15.44 -14.48
N ILE A 309 -1.61 -14.69 -13.40
CA ILE A 309 -1.01 -15.02 -12.11
C ILE A 309 -1.59 -16.32 -11.57
N GLU A 310 -2.90 -16.54 -11.70
CA GLU A 310 -3.54 -17.77 -11.27
C GLU A 310 -2.99 -19.00 -12.02
N ASP A 311 -2.76 -18.88 -13.33
CA ASP A 311 -2.13 -19.91 -14.16
C ASP A 311 -0.66 -20.19 -13.77
N PHE A 312 0.07 -19.15 -13.34
CA PHE A 312 1.39 -19.34 -12.73
C PHE A 312 1.29 -20.11 -11.41
N LEU A 313 0.38 -19.71 -10.52
CA LEU A 313 0.19 -20.33 -9.20
C LEU A 313 -0.29 -21.80 -9.28
N LYS A 314 -1.01 -22.17 -10.35
CA LYS A 314 -1.39 -23.57 -10.64
C LYS A 314 -0.19 -24.44 -11.04
N SER A 315 0.85 -23.86 -11.61
CA SER A 315 2.02 -24.58 -12.11
C SER A 315 3.02 -24.93 -10.99
N SER A 316 3.94 -25.86 -11.29
CA SER A 316 5.10 -26.16 -10.43
C SER A 316 6.14 -25.02 -10.40
N GLU A 317 6.06 -24.07 -11.34
CA GLU A 317 6.95 -22.90 -11.36
C GLU A 317 6.69 -21.94 -10.20
N SER A 318 5.61 -22.14 -9.42
CA SER A 318 5.27 -21.35 -8.24
C SER A 318 5.61 -22.02 -6.91
N ASP A 319 6.29 -23.18 -6.93
CA ASP A 319 6.46 -24.03 -5.74
C ASP A 319 7.23 -23.34 -4.60
N CYS A 320 8.09 -22.34 -4.88
CA CYS A 320 8.75 -21.57 -3.83
C CYS A 320 7.75 -20.81 -2.92
N LEU A 321 6.56 -20.46 -3.44
CA LEU A 321 5.54 -19.72 -2.69
C LEU A 321 4.66 -20.63 -1.82
N LYS A 322 4.64 -21.94 -2.08
CA LYS A 322 3.80 -22.94 -1.41
C LYS A 322 4.44 -23.38 -0.08
N LYS A 323 4.48 -22.48 0.90
CA LYS A 323 5.12 -22.74 2.21
C LYS A 323 4.13 -23.32 3.20
N ASN A 324 4.53 -24.38 3.91
CA ASN A 324 3.70 -25.01 4.94
C ASN A 324 3.42 -24.02 6.11
N ILE A 325 2.14 -23.80 6.42
CA ILE A 325 1.65 -22.85 7.43
C ILE A 325 2.25 -23.12 8.81
N ALA A 326 2.54 -24.37 9.17
CA ALA A 326 3.17 -24.72 10.45
C ALA A 326 4.58 -24.12 10.64
N ARG A 327 5.27 -23.75 9.55
CA ARG A 327 6.57 -23.07 9.56
C ARG A 327 6.46 -21.57 9.32
N ALA A 328 5.34 -21.10 8.78
CA ALA A 328 5.05 -19.70 8.61
C ALA A 328 4.53 -19.13 9.93
N ARG A 329 5.44 -18.68 10.81
CA ARG A 329 5.02 -17.81 11.90
C ARG A 329 4.33 -16.61 11.26
N PRO A 330 3.05 -16.32 11.54
CA PRO A 330 2.45 -15.07 11.12
C PRO A 330 3.32 -13.98 11.74
N ASP A 331 3.94 -13.17 10.89
CA ASP A 331 4.76 -12.08 11.36
C ASP A 331 3.90 -11.23 12.30
N VAL A 332 4.40 -11.04 13.51
CA VAL A 332 3.74 -10.33 14.62
C VAL A 332 3.78 -8.82 14.37
N THR A 333 3.78 -8.41 13.11
CA THR A 333 3.63 -7.02 12.67
C THR A 333 2.15 -6.60 12.69
N SER A 334 1.19 -7.54 12.70
CA SER A 334 -0.25 -7.24 12.75
C SER A 334 -0.73 -6.56 14.05
N LYS A 335 0.08 -6.54 15.12
CA LYS A 335 -0.25 -5.91 16.41
C LYS A 335 0.38 -4.54 16.64
N ARG A 336 1.21 -4.02 15.73
CA ARG A 336 1.69 -2.66 15.84
C ARG A 336 0.80 -1.80 14.95
N ARG A 337 0.11 -0.79 15.52
CA ARG A 337 -0.34 0.38 14.75
C ARG A 337 0.91 1.01 14.15
N THR A 338 1.42 0.46 13.05
CA THR A 338 2.52 1.05 12.30
C THR A 338 1.96 2.31 11.65
N LYS A 339 2.69 3.40 11.81
CA LYS A 339 2.39 4.64 11.09
C LYS A 339 2.34 4.32 9.59
N LYS A 340 1.34 4.82 8.88
CA LYS A 340 1.30 4.71 7.42
C LYS A 340 2.45 5.48 6.78
N ALA A 341 2.77 5.16 5.53
CA ALA A 341 3.87 5.76 4.78
C ALA A 341 3.90 7.30 4.84
N GLY A 342 2.75 7.95 4.61
CA GLY A 342 2.60 9.41 4.63
C GLY A 342 2.59 10.05 6.01
N GLU A 343 2.53 9.26 7.09
CA GLU A 343 2.75 9.72 8.47
C GLU A 343 4.24 9.71 8.84
N ILE A 344 5.05 8.91 8.15
CA ILE A 344 6.51 8.86 8.27
C ILE A 344 7.14 9.88 7.30
N PHE A 345 6.71 9.86 6.04
CA PHE A 345 7.15 10.75 4.97
C PHE A 345 6.04 11.74 4.65
N ASP A 346 6.05 12.89 5.32
CA ASP A 346 5.06 13.93 5.07
C ASP A 346 5.14 14.49 3.63
N ARG A 347 4.16 15.33 3.25
CA ARG A 347 4.11 15.91 1.90
C ARG A 347 5.38 16.71 1.53
N THR A 348 6.05 17.31 2.51
CA THR A 348 7.30 18.06 2.26
C THR A 348 8.44 17.09 1.93
N MET A 349 8.55 16.01 2.69
CA MET A 349 9.57 14.99 2.49
C MET A 349 9.37 14.25 1.16
N GLN A 350 8.12 13.91 0.82
CA GLN A 350 7.81 13.31 -0.49
C GLN A 350 8.25 14.23 -1.66
N CYS A 351 8.06 15.55 -1.55
CA CYS A 351 8.57 16.49 -2.55
C CYS A 351 10.10 16.50 -2.62
N ARG A 352 10.78 16.41 -1.49
CA ARG A 352 12.25 16.40 -1.45
C ARG A 352 12.85 15.13 -2.04
N ILE A 353 12.20 13.98 -1.79
CA ILE A 353 12.56 12.70 -2.39
C ILE A 353 12.38 12.80 -3.91
N ALA A 354 11.19 13.20 -4.37
CA ALA A 354 10.86 13.21 -5.80
C ALA A 354 11.64 14.25 -6.64
N PHE A 355 11.93 15.43 -6.09
CA PHE A 355 12.50 16.57 -6.85
C PHE A 355 13.81 17.15 -6.31
N GLY A 356 14.22 16.81 -5.08
CA GLY A 356 15.42 17.37 -4.45
C GLY A 356 15.16 18.24 -3.22
N ASN A 357 16.21 18.44 -2.42
CA ASN A 357 16.13 19.08 -1.10
C ASN A 357 15.57 20.52 -1.14
N SER A 358 15.72 21.22 -2.27
CA SER A 358 15.15 22.57 -2.47
C SER A 358 13.64 22.59 -2.70
N TYR A 359 12.98 21.45 -2.84
CA TYR A 359 11.54 21.37 -3.04
C TYR A 359 10.78 21.21 -1.72
N GLY A 360 9.52 21.61 -1.71
CA GLY A 360 8.61 21.35 -0.60
C GLY A 360 7.16 21.54 -1.02
N LYS A 361 6.22 21.39 -0.08
CA LYS A 361 4.78 21.50 -0.38
C LYS A 361 4.40 22.88 -0.96
N CYS A 362 3.44 22.89 -1.88
CA CYS A 362 2.86 24.10 -2.45
C CYS A 362 2.22 25.01 -1.40
N SER A 363 2.19 26.32 -1.68
CA SER A 363 1.47 27.28 -0.86
C SER A 363 -0.04 27.11 -1.01
N ARG A 364 -0.81 27.40 0.04
CA ARG A 364 -2.29 27.34 0.01
C ARG A 364 -2.93 28.28 -1.01
N ASN A 365 -2.20 29.30 -1.47
CA ASN A 365 -2.70 30.34 -2.37
C ASN A 365 -2.43 30.03 -3.85
N ASP A 366 -1.92 28.85 -4.19
CA ASP A 366 -1.81 28.41 -5.58
C ASP A 366 -3.16 27.78 -5.98
N PHE A 367 -4.07 28.62 -6.47
CA PHE A 367 -5.52 28.36 -6.59
C PHE A 367 -5.91 27.24 -7.58
N SER A 368 -4.95 26.52 -8.21
CA SER A 368 -5.24 25.37 -9.08
C SER A 368 -5.46 24.05 -8.33
N TYR A 369 -5.03 23.95 -7.06
CA TYR A 369 -5.06 22.68 -6.31
C TYR A 369 -6.44 22.19 -5.84
N TRP A 370 -7.43 23.07 -5.72
CA TRP A 370 -8.65 22.75 -4.98
C TRP A 370 -9.75 22.11 -5.84
N LYS A 371 -9.55 21.95 -7.16
CA LYS A 371 -10.54 21.29 -8.04
C LYS A 371 -10.34 19.77 -8.18
N VAL A 372 -9.20 19.23 -7.73
CA VAL A 372 -8.88 17.81 -7.82
C VAL A 372 -8.50 17.27 -6.44
N ASP A 373 -8.72 15.98 -6.21
CA ASP A 373 -8.36 15.35 -4.95
C ASP A 373 -6.85 15.52 -4.68
N PRO A 374 -6.45 16.12 -3.53
CA PRO A 374 -5.06 16.41 -3.22
C PRO A 374 -4.19 15.16 -3.06
N CYS A 375 -4.77 13.96 -3.05
CA CYS A 375 -4.07 12.69 -2.92
C CYS A 375 -3.70 12.05 -4.27
N ARG A 376 -4.39 12.43 -5.36
CA ARG A 376 -4.14 11.86 -6.70
C ARG A 376 -2.84 12.33 -7.33
N ARG A 377 -2.35 13.52 -6.94
CA ARG A 377 -1.08 14.03 -7.45
C ARG A 377 -0.36 14.89 -6.43
N LEU A 378 0.91 14.57 -6.23
CA LEU A 378 1.86 15.34 -5.45
C LEU A 378 2.43 16.44 -6.32
N TRP A 379 2.29 17.66 -5.85
CA TRP A 379 2.92 18.79 -6.49
C TRP A 379 3.77 19.58 -5.52
N CYS A 380 4.85 20.16 -6.05
CA CYS A 380 5.97 20.62 -5.28
C CYS A 380 6.44 22.00 -5.73
N GLN A 381 6.68 22.88 -4.75
CA GLN A 381 7.26 24.19 -4.96
C GLN A 381 8.78 24.10 -4.94
N ASN A 382 9.44 24.57 -6.00
CA ASN A 382 10.87 24.82 -5.97
C ASN A 382 11.17 26.09 -5.15
N ARG A 383 11.85 25.96 -3.99
CA ARG A 383 12.16 27.09 -3.10
C ARG A 383 13.27 28.01 -3.63
N LYS A 384 13.99 27.61 -4.68
CA LYS A 384 14.94 28.48 -5.39
C LYS A 384 14.25 29.44 -6.36
N LYS A 385 13.00 29.16 -6.74
CA LYS A 385 12.17 30.04 -7.58
C LYS A 385 11.35 31.00 -6.71
N PRO A 386 10.90 32.15 -7.26
CA PRO A 386 10.04 33.08 -6.53
C PRO A 386 8.79 32.39 -5.96
N ARG A 387 8.26 32.85 -4.82
CA ARG A 387 7.13 32.20 -4.12
C ARG A 387 5.83 32.09 -4.93
N TYR A 388 5.69 32.89 -5.98
CA TYR A 388 4.56 32.91 -6.90
C TYR A 388 4.78 32.05 -8.15
N SER A 389 5.92 31.37 -8.28
CA SER A 389 6.14 30.44 -9.39
C SER A 389 5.20 29.24 -9.24
N THR A 390 4.70 28.74 -10.36
CA THR A 390 3.84 27.55 -10.41
C THR A 390 4.53 26.35 -9.78
N CYS A 391 3.76 25.55 -9.06
CA CYS A 391 4.24 24.26 -8.60
C CYS A 391 4.50 23.29 -9.75
N GLU A 392 5.43 22.37 -9.50
CA GLU A 392 5.91 21.36 -10.45
C GLU A 392 5.43 19.97 -10.02
N THR A 393 5.26 19.06 -10.99
CA THR A 393 4.85 17.67 -10.77
C THR A 393 5.51 16.75 -11.81
N LYS A 394 5.49 15.44 -11.56
CA LYS A 394 5.75 14.41 -12.58
C LYS A 394 4.41 13.91 -13.17
N ALA A 395 4.47 13.20 -14.29
CA ALA A 395 3.29 12.74 -15.04
C ALA A 395 2.34 11.92 -14.16
N PHE A 396 2.83 10.86 -13.53
CA PHE A 396 2.12 10.11 -12.49
C PHE A 396 2.92 10.24 -11.20
N LEU A 397 2.35 10.91 -10.19
CA LEU A 397 2.99 11.08 -8.88
C LEU A 397 1.98 11.10 -7.73
N PRO A 398 1.29 10.00 -7.43
CA PRO A 398 0.28 9.98 -6.37
C PRO A 398 0.93 10.08 -4.98
N VAL A 399 0.16 10.61 -4.03
CA VAL A 399 0.62 10.89 -2.66
C VAL A 399 0.52 9.63 -1.80
N MET A 400 1.55 9.35 -0.99
CA MET A 400 1.60 8.16 -0.12
C MET A 400 0.40 8.05 0.83
N ASP A 401 -0.06 6.82 1.07
CA ASP A 401 -1.14 6.54 2.03
C ASP A 401 -0.77 7.03 3.43
N GLY A 402 -1.74 7.63 4.13
CA GLY A 402 -1.55 8.26 5.44
C GLY A 402 -1.17 9.73 5.41
N THR A 403 -0.82 10.28 4.24
CA THR A 403 -0.45 11.70 4.13
C THR A 403 -1.65 12.58 4.46
N ALA A 404 -1.48 13.56 5.36
CA ALA A 404 -2.54 14.50 5.67
C ALA A 404 -2.99 15.27 4.42
N CYS A 405 -4.28 15.19 4.11
CA CYS A 405 -4.92 15.86 2.97
C CYS A 405 -5.97 16.89 3.39
N GLY A 406 -6.33 16.89 4.68
CA GLY A 406 -7.27 17.83 5.29
C GLY A 406 -7.29 17.66 6.80
N ILE A 407 -8.08 18.47 7.49
CA ILE A 407 -8.30 18.29 8.93
C ILE A 407 -9.06 16.98 9.13
N GLY A 408 -8.49 16.07 9.91
CA GLY A 408 -9.07 14.74 10.15
C GLY A 408 -9.19 13.87 8.92
N LYS A 409 -8.37 14.13 7.89
CA LYS A 409 -8.36 13.39 6.64
C LYS A 409 -6.94 13.05 6.22
N TRP A 410 -6.80 11.91 5.56
CA TRP A 410 -5.55 11.41 5.03
C TRP A 410 -5.76 10.77 3.64
N CYS A 411 -4.67 10.62 2.90
CA CYS A 411 -4.68 9.93 1.63
C CYS A 411 -4.78 8.42 1.84
N LEU A 412 -5.63 7.77 1.05
CA LEU A 412 -5.63 6.33 0.90
C LEU A 412 -5.94 6.01 -0.56
N ARG A 413 -5.02 5.36 -1.28
CA ARG A 413 -5.15 4.97 -2.70
C ARG A 413 -5.44 6.15 -3.62
N GLY A 414 -4.84 7.29 -3.30
CA GLY A 414 -5.06 8.53 -4.06
C GLY A 414 -6.36 9.26 -3.75
N ASP A 415 -7.19 8.81 -2.79
CA ASP A 415 -8.38 9.54 -2.36
C ASP A 415 -8.21 10.14 -0.96
N CYS A 416 -8.73 11.34 -0.75
CA CYS A 416 -8.70 12.05 0.52
C CYS A 416 -9.89 11.66 1.42
N ILE A 417 -9.70 10.60 2.20
CA ILE A 417 -10.74 10.01 3.06
C ILE A 417 -10.60 10.48 4.52
N LYS A 418 -11.65 10.24 5.33
CA LYS A 418 -11.62 10.50 6.78
C LYS A 418 -10.57 9.60 7.44
N ASN A 419 -9.76 10.19 8.32
CA ASN A 419 -8.85 9.43 9.17
C ASN A 419 -9.62 8.99 10.42
N GLU A 420 -9.93 7.70 10.52
CA GLU A 420 -10.65 7.09 11.64
C GLU A 420 -9.85 7.19 12.95
N ASN A 421 -8.51 7.22 12.86
CA ASN A 421 -7.61 7.35 14.00
C ASN A 421 -7.45 8.80 14.49
N TYR A 422 -7.91 9.78 13.72
CA TYR A 422 -7.74 11.21 14.06
C TYR A 422 -8.45 11.62 15.35
N MET A 423 -9.44 10.84 15.80
CA MET A 423 -10.18 11.09 17.05
C MET A 423 -9.88 10.05 18.14
N THR A 424 -9.09 9.01 17.85
CA THR A 424 -8.72 7.98 18.83
C THR A 424 -7.33 8.20 19.43
N GLU A 425 -6.49 9.05 18.83
CA GLU A 425 -5.48 9.77 19.61
C GLU A 425 -6.22 10.77 20.48
N GLU A 426 -6.14 10.63 21.81
CA GLU A 426 -6.81 11.52 22.74
C GLU A 426 -6.62 12.97 22.29
N CYS A 427 -7.72 13.66 22.04
CA CYS A 427 -7.73 15.08 21.71
C CYS A 427 -7.15 15.83 22.92
N ILE A 428 -5.86 16.13 22.86
CA ILE A 428 -5.06 16.76 23.90
C ILE A 428 -4.67 18.16 23.41
N ASP A 429 -4.66 19.12 24.32
CA ASP A 429 -4.13 20.45 24.04
C ASP A 429 -2.59 20.38 24.05
N LEU A 430 -1.96 20.58 22.88
CA LEU A 430 -0.50 20.58 22.71
C LEU A 430 0.20 21.66 23.53
N ARG A 431 -0.53 22.73 23.90
CA ARG A 431 -0.08 23.82 24.76
C ARG A 431 -1.17 24.19 25.76
N GLU A 432 -1.33 23.36 26.78
CA GLU A 432 -2.39 23.50 27.76
C GLU A 432 -2.39 24.88 28.47
N ASP A 433 -1.21 25.44 28.73
CA ASP A 433 -1.00 26.78 29.30
C ASP A 433 -1.54 27.91 28.39
N TYR A 434 -1.44 27.72 27.09
CA TYR A 434 -1.96 28.64 26.08
C TYR A 434 -3.48 28.45 25.92
N CYS A 435 -3.94 27.20 25.90
CA CYS A 435 -5.35 26.86 25.68
C CYS A 435 -6.24 27.23 26.87
N ARG A 436 -5.75 27.13 28.11
CA ARG A 436 -6.47 27.55 29.33
C ARG A 436 -6.65 29.07 29.47
N ARG A 437 -5.90 29.90 28.71
CA ARG A 437 -6.03 31.36 28.75
C ARG A 437 -7.31 31.88 28.08
N PHE A 438 -7.97 31.04 27.28
CA PHE A 438 -9.23 31.41 26.66
C PHE A 438 -10.37 31.33 27.69
N LYS A 439 -10.96 32.48 28.05
CA LYS A 439 -12.13 32.53 28.93
C LYS A 439 -13.36 31.87 28.27
N GLN A 440 -14.29 31.41 29.09
CA GLN A 440 -15.57 30.85 28.61
C GLN A 440 -16.33 31.93 27.82
N GLY A 441 -16.51 31.72 26.52
CA GLY A 441 -17.08 32.72 25.58
C GLY A 441 -16.12 33.11 24.46
N ASP A 442 -14.84 33.30 24.78
CA ASP A 442 -13.78 33.62 23.81
C ASP A 442 -13.42 32.41 22.93
N GLN A 443 -13.51 31.20 23.50
CA GLN A 443 -13.26 29.93 22.82
C GLN A 443 -14.08 29.80 21.52
N ARG A 444 -15.32 30.30 21.49
CA ARG A 444 -16.17 30.28 20.28
C ARG A 444 -15.60 31.09 19.12
N ARG A 445 -14.81 32.13 19.40
CA ARG A 445 -14.17 32.99 18.39
C ARG A 445 -12.83 32.42 17.94
N TYR A 446 -12.01 31.91 18.87
CA TYR A 446 -10.66 31.41 18.57
C TYR A 446 -10.66 30.00 17.97
N CYS A 447 -11.58 29.13 18.38
CA CYS A 447 -11.67 27.76 17.88
C CYS A 447 -12.20 27.65 16.44
N VAL A 448 -12.57 28.78 15.83
CA VAL A 448 -12.87 28.87 14.38
C VAL A 448 -11.58 28.78 13.55
N ALA A 449 -10.44 29.24 14.10
CA ALA A 449 -9.16 29.21 13.42
C ALA A 449 -8.56 27.79 13.44
N LYS A 450 -8.29 27.25 12.25
CA LYS A 450 -7.72 25.90 12.06
C LYS A 450 -6.39 25.69 12.78
N SER A 451 -5.56 26.73 12.87
CA SER A 451 -4.28 26.70 13.60
C SER A 451 -4.47 26.56 15.12
N ILE A 452 -5.47 27.22 15.69
CA ILE A 452 -5.80 27.14 17.12
C ILE A 452 -6.42 25.79 17.46
N LYS A 453 -7.31 25.27 16.60
CA LYS A 453 -7.93 23.94 16.80
C LYS A 453 -6.90 22.80 16.80
N GLY A 454 -5.80 22.93 16.06
CA GLY A 454 -4.70 21.97 16.09
C GLY A 454 -3.83 22.03 17.35
N ILE A 455 -3.75 23.18 18.01
CA ILE A 455 -2.99 23.37 19.27
C ILE A 455 -3.86 23.07 20.49
N CYS A 456 -5.14 23.46 20.44
CA CYS A 456 -6.10 23.41 21.53
C CYS A 456 -7.25 22.45 21.21
N CYS A 457 -6.91 21.20 20.85
CA CYS A 457 -7.89 20.21 20.41
C CYS A 457 -9.00 20.01 21.46
N ARG A 458 -8.63 19.71 22.70
CA ARG A 458 -9.56 19.43 23.81
C ARG A 458 -10.41 20.65 24.12
N THR A 459 -9.77 21.80 24.26
CA THR A 459 -10.43 23.08 24.54
C THR A 459 -11.43 23.47 23.43
N CYS A 460 -11.12 23.13 22.17
CA CYS A 460 -11.96 23.49 21.02
C CYS A 460 -12.98 22.42 20.60
N GLN A 461 -12.99 21.25 21.24
CA GLN A 461 -13.78 20.09 20.84
C GLN A 461 -15.30 20.40 20.75
N HIS A 462 -15.83 21.21 21.67
CA HIS A 462 -17.26 21.57 21.72
C HIS A 462 -17.68 22.64 20.70
N TYR A 463 -16.71 23.30 20.07
CA TYR A 463 -16.93 24.40 19.12
C TYR A 463 -16.70 23.98 17.67
N ASP A 464 -16.36 22.71 17.43
CA ASP A 464 -16.21 22.15 16.11
C ASP A 464 -17.57 22.04 15.37
N PRO A 465 -17.77 22.75 14.25
CA PRO A 465 -19.00 22.65 13.47
C PRO A 465 -19.27 21.23 12.94
N ASP A 466 -18.24 20.40 12.75
CA ASP A 466 -18.40 19.01 12.29
C ASP A 466 -18.90 18.07 13.41
N VAL A 467 -18.52 18.35 14.68
CA VAL A 467 -19.04 17.62 15.87
C VAL A 467 -20.50 17.97 16.12
N LYS A 468 -20.92 19.23 15.90
CA LYS A 468 -22.33 19.64 16.01
C LYS A 468 -23.22 19.03 14.93
N LYS A 469 -22.67 18.70 13.76
CA LYS A 469 -23.40 18.00 12.70
C LYS A 469 -23.67 16.54 13.10
N ILE A 470 -22.70 15.88 13.73
CA ILE A 470 -22.81 14.50 14.23
C ILE A 470 -23.72 14.43 15.47
N SER A 471 -23.66 15.41 16.39
CA SER A 471 -24.55 15.43 17.56
C SER A 471 -26.01 15.73 17.20
N LYS A 472 -26.26 16.55 16.16
CA LYS A 472 -27.62 16.75 15.60
C LYS A 472 -28.13 15.55 14.80
N LEU A 473 -27.25 14.77 14.16
CA LEU A 473 -27.63 13.51 13.52
C LEU A 473 -28.01 12.46 14.57
N ARG A 474 -27.22 12.31 15.64
CA ARG A 474 -27.58 11.48 16.81
C ARG A 474 -28.88 11.94 17.49
N SER A 475 -29.12 13.24 17.66
CA SER A 475 -30.37 13.70 18.29
C SER A 475 -31.59 13.48 17.38
N LYS A 476 -31.45 13.61 16.05
CA LYS A 476 -32.57 13.33 15.11
C LYS A 476 -32.89 11.84 15.00
N GLU A 477 -31.91 10.95 15.08
CA GLU A 477 -32.14 9.50 15.12
C GLU A 477 -32.78 9.05 16.45
N VAL A 478 -32.36 9.63 17.58
CA VAL A 478 -32.95 9.33 18.89
C VAL A 478 -34.39 9.86 19.00
N THR A 479 -34.71 10.99 18.38
CA THR A 479 -36.09 11.55 18.43
C THR A 479 -37.04 10.83 17.46
N ARG A 480 -36.55 10.23 16.37
CA ARG A 480 -37.37 9.39 15.47
C ARG A 480 -37.68 8.00 16.03
N ARG A 481 -36.91 7.51 17.01
CA ARG A 481 -37.14 6.21 17.67
C ARG A 481 -38.07 6.26 18.89
N LEU A 482 -38.63 7.42 19.23
CA LEU A 482 -39.45 7.60 20.45
C LEU A 482 -40.91 8.03 20.21
N ILE A 483 -41.40 7.98 18.96
CA ILE A 483 -42.82 8.21 18.65
C ILE A 483 -43.30 7.17 17.63
N ILE A 484 -43.53 5.93 18.09
CA ILE A 484 -44.69 5.10 17.70
C ILE A 484 -45.08 4.33 18.96
N LYS A 485 -46.08 4.87 19.67
CA LYS A 485 -46.83 4.20 20.72
C LYS A 485 -47.70 3.12 20.08
N THR A 486 -47.69 1.94 20.71
CA THR A 486 -48.87 1.14 21.06
C THR A 486 -50.22 1.68 20.58
N ASP A 487 -50.92 0.93 19.74
CA ASP A 487 -52.32 0.52 19.94
C ASP A 487 -52.72 -0.55 18.91
N LEU A 488 -53.16 -1.70 19.45
CA LEU A 488 -53.85 -2.87 18.85
C LEU A 488 -53.09 -3.79 17.89
#